data_AF-A0A151ZGV2-F1
#
_entry.id   AF-A0A151ZGV2-F1
#
_cell.length_a   1.000
_cell.length_b   1.000
_cell.length_c   1.000
_cell.angle_alpha   90.00
_cell.angle_beta   90.00
_cell.angle_gamma   90.00
#
_symmetry.space_group_name_H-M   'P 1'
#
loop_
_entity.id
_entity.type
_entity.pdbx_description
1 polymer ?
#
loop_
_entity_poly.entity_id
_entity_poly.type
_entity_poly.pdbx_seq_one_letter_code
_entity_poly.pdbx_strand_id
1 'polypeptide(L)'
;MSTKGIKQSLNGTWNLNLLTIRDEKCEDRPTSSIIKTIKDIPSTVPGEVHMDLFKHKLIPDLYIGEKELEYRWIACCDWVYTRPFQIDDISDFNKIELVCDGIDTIADIFINQKKNQ
;
A
#
# COMPACT_ATOMS: atom_id res chain seq x y z
N MET A 1 -0.65 -25.99 -27.84
CA MET A 1 0.54 -25.12 -27.85
C MET A 1 0.46 -24.24 -26.62
N SER A 2 1.38 -24.41 -25.67
CA SER A 2 1.42 -23.60 -24.44
C SER A 2 1.96 -22.22 -24.81
N THR A 3 1.10 -21.22 -24.97
CA THR A 3 1.53 -19.82 -25.01
C THR A 3 2.15 -19.51 -23.65
N LYS A 4 3.47 -19.43 -23.60
CA LYS A 4 4.20 -18.95 -22.43
C LYS A 4 3.81 -17.47 -22.28
N GLY A 5 2.90 -17.18 -21.35
CA GLY A 5 2.54 -15.79 -21.03
C GLY A 5 3.77 -15.04 -20.52
N ILE A 6 3.91 -13.77 -20.88
CA ILE A 6 4.92 -12.89 -20.30
C ILE A 6 4.41 -12.43 -18.94
N LYS A 7 5.21 -12.61 -17.88
CA LYS A 7 4.89 -12.11 -16.53
C LYS A 7 5.85 -10.97 -16.18
N GLN A 8 5.28 -9.80 -15.93
CA GLN A 8 6.00 -8.67 -15.34
C GLN A 8 5.60 -8.55 -13.86
N SER A 9 6.59 -8.57 -12.97
CA SER A 9 6.35 -8.35 -11.54
C SER A 9 6.26 -6.86 -11.23
N LEU A 10 5.28 -6.48 -10.42
CA LEU A 10 5.18 -5.13 -9.86
C LEU A 10 5.76 -5.04 -8.43
N ASN A 11 6.49 -6.06 -7.96
CA ASN A 11 7.17 -6.03 -6.67
C ASN A 11 8.27 -4.94 -6.61
N GLY A 12 8.70 -4.60 -5.40
CA GLY A 12 9.72 -3.61 -5.10
C GLY A 12 9.12 -2.34 -4.53
N THR A 13 9.68 -1.19 -4.91
CA THR A 13 9.30 0.10 -4.32
C THR A 13 7.97 0.62 -4.87
N TRP A 14 7.10 1.03 -3.96
CA TRP A 14 5.85 1.75 -4.17
C TRP A 14 5.86 3.02 -3.32
N ASN A 15 4.92 3.93 -3.54
CA ASN A 15 4.73 5.10 -2.68
C ASN A 15 3.51 4.87 -1.80
N LEU A 16 3.68 5.03 -0.49
CA LEU A 16 2.62 4.94 0.51
C LEU A 16 2.16 6.33 0.94
N ASN A 17 0.85 6.51 1.00
CA ASN A 17 0.19 7.72 1.44
C ASN A 17 -0.90 7.41 2.47
N LEU A 18 -1.06 8.28 3.48
CA LEU A 18 -2.21 8.28 4.37
C LEU A 18 -3.34 9.11 3.71
N LEU A 19 -4.47 8.47 3.41
CA LEU A 19 -5.60 9.13 2.73
C LEU A 19 -6.54 9.80 3.73
N THR A 20 -7.09 8.99 4.63
CA THR A 20 -8.13 9.41 5.58
C THR A 20 -8.00 8.65 6.89
N ILE A 21 -8.36 9.31 8.00
CA ILE A 21 -8.56 8.66 9.29
C ILE A 21 -10.05 8.34 9.36
N ARG A 22 -10.42 7.05 9.27
CA ARG A 22 -11.83 6.63 9.13
C ARG A 22 -12.65 6.86 10.39
N ASP A 23 -12.04 6.70 11.56
CA ASP A 23 -12.75 6.70 12.83
C ASP A 23 -12.41 7.93 13.66
N GLU A 24 -13.43 8.77 13.89
CA GLU A 24 -13.30 9.91 14.78
C GLU A 24 -13.09 9.49 16.25
N LYS A 25 -13.50 8.27 16.62
CA LYS A 25 -13.39 7.70 17.96
C LYS A 25 -12.10 6.89 18.18
N CYS A 26 -11.19 6.86 17.20
CA CYS A 26 -9.86 6.32 17.44
C CYS A 26 -9.15 7.24 18.44
N GLU A 27 -9.05 6.79 19.70
CA GLU A 27 -8.56 7.59 20.83
C GLU A 27 -7.10 8.03 20.62
N ASP A 28 -6.33 7.26 19.84
CA ASP A 28 -4.89 7.42 19.65
C ASP A 28 -4.52 8.00 18.26
N ARG A 29 -5.17 9.09 17.83
CA ARG A 29 -4.92 9.66 16.49
C ARG A 29 -3.45 10.06 16.29
N PRO A 30 -2.89 9.86 15.08
CA PRO A 30 -1.56 10.37 14.77
C PRO A 30 -1.57 11.89 14.87
N THR A 31 -0.47 12.45 15.36
CA THR A 31 -0.30 13.91 15.38
C THR A 31 -0.34 14.49 13.96
N SER A 32 -0.79 15.73 13.81
CA SER A 32 -0.82 16.42 12.51
C SER A 32 0.54 16.50 11.83
N SER A 33 1.62 16.46 12.60
CA SER A 33 3.00 16.35 12.10
C SER A 33 3.26 15.00 11.43
N ILE A 34 2.89 13.89 12.08
CA ILE A 34 3.02 12.54 11.51
C ILE A 34 2.21 12.42 10.22
N ILE A 35 0.96 12.89 10.22
CA ILE A 35 0.08 12.86 9.04
C ILE A 35 0.74 13.56 7.84
N LYS A 36 1.32 14.74 8.06
CA LYS A 36 2.01 15.50 7.00
C LYS A 36 3.26 14.80 6.49
N THR A 37 3.94 14.03 7.33
CA THR A 37 5.14 13.30 6.94
C THR A 37 4.82 12.04 6.14
N ILE A 38 3.63 11.44 6.33
CA ILE A 38 3.23 10.24 5.59
C ILE A 38 2.61 10.61 4.23
N LYS A 39 3.44 11.26 3.42
CA LYS A 39 3.12 11.60 2.04
C LYS A 39 4.25 11.11 1.13
N ASP A 40 3.88 10.30 0.16
CA ASP A 40 4.77 9.73 -0.85
C ASP A 40 6.01 9.06 -0.25
N ILE A 41 5.83 8.32 0.85
CA ILE A 41 6.96 7.63 1.48
C ILE A 41 7.28 6.34 0.69
N PRO A 42 8.56 6.04 0.41
CA PRO A 42 8.94 4.79 -0.22
C PRO A 42 8.48 3.60 0.61
N SER A 43 7.92 2.59 -0.03
CA SER A 43 7.31 1.43 0.63
C SER A 43 7.58 0.18 -0.16
N THR A 44 7.58 -0.99 0.49
CA THR A 44 7.96 -2.25 -0.17
C THR A 44 6.73 -3.11 -0.42
N VAL A 45 6.55 -3.58 -1.66
CA VAL A 45 5.57 -4.63 -2.01
C VAL A 45 6.32 -5.88 -2.48
N PRO A 46 6.06 -7.08 -1.93
CA PRO A 46 5.14 -7.35 -0.83
C PRO A 46 5.61 -6.75 0.50
N GLY A 47 4.66 -6.37 1.35
CA GLY A 47 4.90 -5.71 2.64
C GLY A 47 3.60 -5.30 3.33
N GLU A 48 3.73 -4.53 4.40
CA GLU A 48 2.61 -4.02 5.20
C GLU A 48 2.90 -2.60 5.71
N VAL A 49 1.83 -1.85 5.98
CA VAL A 49 1.91 -0.44 6.39
C VAL A 49 2.72 -0.27 7.68
N HIS A 50 2.51 -1.12 8.69
CA HIS A 50 3.24 -1.03 9.97
C HIS A 50 4.75 -1.07 9.76
N MET A 51 5.23 -2.00 8.93
CA MET A 51 6.65 -2.14 8.65
C MET A 51 7.20 -0.99 7.81
N ASP A 52 6.43 -0.44 6.87
CA ASP A 52 6.86 0.72 6.10
C ASP A 52 6.98 1.96 7.00
N LEU A 53 6.03 2.20 7.90
CA LEU A 53 6.10 3.29 8.88
C LEU A 53 7.28 3.12 9.86
N PHE A 54 7.51 1.90 10.33
CA PHE A 54 8.63 1.57 11.23
C PHE A 54 9.99 1.82 10.57
N LYS A 55 10.18 1.37 9.32
CA LYS A 55 11.41 1.62 8.54
C LYS A 55 11.72 3.10 8.38
N HIS A 56 10.69 3.94 8.29
CA HIS A 56 10.81 5.40 8.22
C HIS A 56 10.90 6.08 9.59
N LYS A 57 10.94 5.31 10.69
CA LYS A 57 10.98 5.81 12.07
C LYS A 57 9.79 6.71 12.42
N LEU A 58 8.66 6.51 11.75
CA LEU A 58 7.42 7.26 12.01
C LEU A 58 6.63 6.65 13.17
N ILE A 59 6.89 5.38 13.44
CA ILE A 59 6.38 4.64 14.59
C ILE A 59 7.54 3.85 15.22
N PRO A 60 7.46 3.53 16.52
CA PRO A 60 8.42 2.65 17.19
C PRO A 60 8.21 1.20 16.79
N ASP A 61 9.11 0.33 17.26
CA ASP A 61 8.89 -1.12 17.22
C ASP A 61 7.65 -1.47 18.06
N LEU A 62 6.62 -2.02 17.39
CA LEU A 62 5.34 -2.38 17.99
C LEU A 62 5.40 -3.67 18.80
N TYR A 63 6.42 -4.51 18.59
CA TYR A 63 6.58 -5.77 19.32
C TYR A 63 7.20 -5.58 20.72
N ILE A 64 7.52 -4.34 21.09
CA ILE A 64 8.14 -3.99 22.37
C ILE A 64 7.13 -3.26 23.26
N GLY A 65 6.71 -3.93 24.33
CA GLY A 65 5.83 -3.36 25.36
C GLY A 65 4.37 -3.26 24.91
N GLU A 66 3.63 -2.29 25.45
CA GLU A 66 2.19 -2.08 25.16
C GLU A 66 1.94 -1.08 24.02
N LYS A 67 2.94 -0.88 23.15
CA LYS A 67 2.88 0.11 22.07
C LYS A 67 1.80 -0.19 21.05
N GLU A 68 1.41 -1.45 20.87
CA GLU A 68 0.33 -1.82 19.96
C GLU A 68 -0.94 -0.98 20.18
N LEU A 69 -1.31 -0.68 21.43
CA LEU A 69 -2.49 0.13 21.76
C LEU A 69 -2.36 1.56 21.22
N GLU A 70 -1.21 2.21 21.46
CA GLU A 70 -0.93 3.59 21.02
C GLU A 70 -0.92 3.74 19.49
N TYR A 71 -0.63 2.66 18.75
CA TYR A 71 -0.52 2.68 17.29
C TYR A 71 -1.72 2.04 16.57
N ARG A 72 -2.82 1.76 17.28
CA ARG A 72 -4.07 1.22 16.71
C ARG A 72 -4.65 2.08 15.60
N TRP A 73 -4.38 3.38 15.61
CA TRP A 73 -4.82 4.30 14.57
C TRP A 73 -4.39 3.89 13.17
N ILE A 74 -3.29 3.15 13.02
CA ILE A 74 -2.80 2.67 11.72
C ILE A 74 -3.88 1.79 11.05
N ALA A 75 -4.50 0.88 11.80
CA ALA A 75 -5.59 0.04 11.30
C ALA A 75 -6.90 0.82 11.06
N CYS A 76 -7.08 1.95 11.74
CA CYS A 76 -8.25 2.83 11.58
C CYS A 76 -8.11 3.82 10.41
N CYS A 77 -7.01 3.79 9.66
CA CYS A 77 -6.76 4.68 8.54
C CYS A 77 -6.96 3.99 7.18
N ASP A 78 -7.29 4.79 6.17
CA ASP A 78 -7.20 4.41 4.76
C ASP A 78 -5.81 4.73 4.23
N TRP A 79 -5.23 3.75 3.55
CA TRP A 79 -3.88 3.81 3.00
C TRP A 79 -3.92 3.64 1.50
N VAL A 80 -3.03 4.36 0.81
CA VAL A 80 -2.93 4.30 -0.64
C VAL A 80 -1.50 3.95 -1.04
N TYR A 81 -1.35 2.80 -1.69
CA TYR A 81 -0.14 2.41 -2.40
C TYR A 81 -0.24 2.82 -3.87
N THR A 82 0.77 3.51 -4.39
CA THR A 82 0.86 3.88 -5.81
C THR A 82 2.20 3.48 -6.41
N ARG A 83 2.19 3.08 -7.69
CA ARG A 83 3.41 2.83 -8.45
C ARG A 83 3.20 3.08 -9.94
N PRO A 84 4.05 3.89 -10.60
CA PRO A 84 4.11 3.90 -12.05
C PRO A 84 4.83 2.64 -12.54
N PHE A 85 4.36 2.08 -13.64
CA PHE A 85 5.03 1.00 -14.34
C PHE A 85 4.87 1.20 -15.84
N GLN A 86 5.84 0.69 -16.59
CA GLN A 86 5.81 0.64 -18.05
C GLN A 86 5.52 -0.79 -18.46
N ILE A 87 4.75 -0.96 -19.52
CA ILE A 87 4.53 -2.24 -20.16
C ILE A 87 5.17 -2.12 -21.54
N ASP A 88 5.90 -3.14 -21.96
CA ASP A 88 6.41 -3.23 -23.33
C ASP A 88 5.24 -3.31 -24.34
N ASP A 89 5.53 -3.27 -25.64
CA ASP A 89 4.48 -3.36 -26.64
C ASP A 89 3.63 -4.62 -26.44
N ILE A 90 2.35 -4.39 -26.15
CA ILE A 90 1.36 -5.43 -25.84
C ILE A 90 0.43 -5.72 -27.02
N SER A 91 0.69 -5.16 -28.20
CA SER A 91 -0.18 -5.27 -29.38
C SER A 91 -0.46 -6.72 -29.81
N ASP A 92 0.47 -7.64 -29.55
CA ASP A 92 0.32 -9.06 -29.87
C ASP A 92 -0.43 -9.88 -28.80
N PHE A 93 -0.82 -9.29 -27.67
CA PHE A 93 -1.53 -9.99 -26.59
C PHE A 93 -3.04 -9.80 -26.67
N ASN A 94 -3.76 -10.90 -26.85
CA ASN A 94 -5.23 -10.92 -26.82
C ASN A 94 -5.81 -10.74 -25.40
N LYS A 95 -4.99 -10.90 -24.36
CA LYS A 95 -5.42 -10.82 -22.95
C LYS A 95 -4.27 -10.36 -22.06
N ILE A 96 -4.57 -9.46 -21.15
CA ILE A 96 -3.66 -8.94 -20.13
C ILE A 96 -4.41 -8.98 -18.80
N GLU A 97 -3.75 -9.51 -17.77
CA GLU A 97 -4.33 -9.65 -16.44
C GLU A 97 -3.44 -8.96 -15.42
N LEU A 98 -4.06 -8.15 -14.55
CA LEU A 98 -3.44 -7.75 -13.30
C LEU A 98 -3.76 -8.81 -12.25
N VAL A 99 -2.74 -9.49 -11.76
CA VAL A 99 -2.88 -10.54 -10.75
C VAL A 99 -2.30 -10.06 -9.43
N CYS A 100 -3.14 -10.04 -8.39
CA CYS A 100 -2.73 -9.75 -7.02
C CYS A 100 -2.77 -11.05 -6.21
N ASP A 101 -1.60 -11.58 -5.89
CA ASP A 101 -1.48 -12.85 -5.15
C ASP A 101 -2.00 -12.73 -3.69
N GLY A 102 -2.07 -11.50 -3.15
CA GLY A 102 -2.67 -11.21 -1.85
C GLY A 102 -2.92 -9.72 -1.65
N ILE A 103 -4.07 -9.39 -1.07
CA ILE A 103 -4.46 -8.05 -0.65
C ILE A 103 -5.13 -8.18 0.71
N ASP A 104 -4.62 -7.47 1.71
CA ASP A 104 -5.19 -7.45 3.05
C ASP A 104 -5.89 -6.10 3.29
N THR A 105 -7.20 -6.03 3.43
CA THR A 105 -8.23 -7.04 3.05
C THR A 105 -9.26 -6.38 2.14
N ILE A 106 -9.70 -5.17 2.51
CA ILE A 106 -10.59 -4.33 1.71
C ILE A 106 -9.76 -3.33 0.92
N ALA A 107 -9.82 -3.41 -0.41
CA ALA A 107 -9.10 -2.51 -1.29
C ALA A 107 -9.92 -2.15 -2.53
N ASP A 108 -9.80 -0.91 -2.96
CA ASP A 108 -10.16 -0.48 -4.30
C ASP A 108 -8.91 -0.37 -5.16
N ILE A 109 -8.90 -1.04 -6.32
CA ILE A 109 -7.76 -1.05 -7.24
C ILE A 109 -8.08 -0.18 -8.45
N PHE A 110 -7.14 0.73 -8.78
CA PHE A 110 -7.25 1.61 -9.92
C PHE A 110 -6.03 1.46 -10.84
N ILE A 111 -6.26 1.42 -12.14
CA ILE A 111 -5.23 1.47 -13.18
C ILE A 111 -5.50 2.73 -14.01
N ASN A 112 -4.50 3.60 -14.17
CA ASN A 112 -4.64 4.86 -14.90
C ASN A 112 -5.86 5.69 -14.42
N GLN A 113 -6.08 5.74 -13.10
CA GLN A 113 -7.21 6.41 -12.44
C GLN A 113 -8.61 5.85 -12.78
N LYS A 114 -8.68 4.72 -13.49
CA LYS A 114 -9.93 4.00 -13.74
C LYS A 114 -10.02 2.82 -12.77
N LYS A 115 -11.17 2.66 -12.13
CA LYS A 115 -11.43 1.52 -11.25
C LYS A 115 -11.35 0.24 -12.09
N ASN A 116 -10.54 -0.72 -11.66
CA ASN A 116 -10.51 -2.03 -12.30
C ASN A 116 -11.82 -2.75 -11.90
N GLN A 117 -12.64 -3.12 -12.89
CA GLN A 117 -13.90 -3.85 -12.69
C GLN A 117 -13.70 -5.33 -12.93
#